data_AF-A0AAW2GEW3-F1
#
_entry.id   AF-A0AAW2GEW3-F1
#
_cell.length_a   1.000
_cell.length_b   1.000
_cell.length_c   1.000
_cell.angle_alpha   90.00
_cell.angle_beta   90.00
_cell.angle_gamma   90.00
#
_symmetry.space_group_name_H-M   'P 1'
#
loop_
_entity.id
_entity.type
_entity.pdbx_description
1 polymer ?
#
loop_
_entity_poly.entity_id
_entity_poly.type
_entity_poly.pdbx_seq_one_letter_code
_entity_poly.pdbx_strand_id
1 'polypeptide(L)'
;MKDWQEILRSYEKDNVYLAEAAQMLMRNVNYEVPNIKKQIQKLEQLLTELEKKETEYKKSENIAHTEYNTLCKQLGVTGYRTIKNELMDKVKELPEIYQKVAEKTKSLEKVVEFYSAFVEFTFGQQRDSNCVSIIKYIIEKGNTTMFEYTYGEVPISITEPELNIKADEDESNGRPSEDVNAIDFGNFNLDGEIDFGEEVDLDTGSDIDWGDENVEQPAEEIDYNISLEESGIVVEAVGREGGMATGSEAYTILDNPITRSEFINQLFELEAFLKLRLYEFKGDDRNNLLSFSQMQDASSILQLSTIETTQIMLDNVQVILSEILHNNVQHLHNIKHYPRYVDAVATTLKQKLNLIDRMVIQQKSMRQKQDDTQDQIDKLHPLLKLVIQRTKELQTEIEQDISKKYKNRTVYLTGGVSML
;
A
#
# COMPACT_ATOMS: atom_id res chain seq x y z
N MET A 1 -73.00 40.17 5.05
CA MET A 1 -73.12 39.75 6.47
C MET A 1 -74.34 38.86 6.72
N LYS A 2 -75.54 39.20 6.23
CA LYS A 2 -76.74 38.33 6.36
C LYS A 2 -76.57 36.99 5.63
N ASP A 3 -75.99 36.99 4.43
CA ASP A 3 -75.79 35.77 3.64
C ASP A 3 -74.85 34.75 4.34
N TRP A 4 -73.81 35.23 5.01
CA TRP A 4 -72.91 34.37 5.81
C TRP A 4 -73.61 33.76 7.03
N GLN A 5 -74.48 34.53 7.68
CA GLN A 5 -75.29 34.05 8.80
C GLN A 5 -76.35 33.03 8.35
N GLU A 6 -76.86 33.15 7.12
CA GLU A 6 -77.80 32.20 6.53
C GLU A 6 -77.11 30.89 6.14
N ILE A 7 -75.88 30.95 5.63
CA ILE A 7 -75.02 29.79 5.39
C ILE A 7 -74.69 29.08 6.71
N LEU A 8 -74.27 29.81 7.74
CA LEU A 8 -74.01 29.24 9.07
C LEU A 8 -75.25 28.55 9.65
N ARG A 9 -76.42 29.20 9.58
CA ARG A 9 -77.68 28.60 10.03
C ARG A 9 -78.03 27.33 9.25
N SER A 10 -77.76 27.31 7.94
CA SER A 10 -78.00 26.13 7.11
C SER A 10 -77.01 24.99 7.39
N TYR A 11 -75.79 25.33 7.81
CA TYR A 11 -74.74 24.37 8.17
C TYR A 11 -74.91 23.81 9.59
N GLU A 12 -75.45 24.62 10.51
CA GLU A 12 -75.90 24.21 11.85
C GLU A 12 -77.19 23.38 11.80
N LYS A 13 -78.06 23.65 10.81
CA LYS A 13 -79.29 22.88 10.58
C LYS A 13 -78.95 21.42 10.32
N ASP A 14 -79.63 20.53 11.04
CA ASP A 14 -79.43 19.08 11.01
C ASP A 14 -78.02 18.59 11.40
N ASN A 15 -77.17 19.47 11.96
CA ASN A 15 -75.82 19.16 12.48
C ASN A 15 -74.82 18.68 11.41
N VAL A 16 -74.95 19.16 10.18
CA VAL A 16 -74.05 18.80 9.07
C VAL A 16 -72.59 19.13 9.42
N TYR A 17 -72.35 20.26 10.08
CA TYR A 17 -71.03 20.66 10.57
C TYR A 17 -70.36 19.65 11.50
N LEU A 18 -71.14 18.97 12.34
CA LEU A 18 -70.65 17.98 13.30
C LEU A 18 -70.22 16.69 12.59
N ALA A 19 -70.93 16.33 11.52
CA ALA A 19 -70.57 15.19 10.69
C ALA A 19 -69.26 15.44 9.92
N GLU A 20 -69.08 16.63 9.37
CA GLU A 20 -67.82 17.03 8.71
C GLU A 20 -66.65 17.09 9.71
N ALA A 21 -66.85 17.71 10.87
CA ALA A 21 -65.85 17.75 11.92
C ALA A 21 -65.46 16.33 12.40
N ALA A 22 -66.43 15.44 12.58
CA ALA A 22 -66.16 14.04 12.93
C ALA A 22 -65.38 13.29 11.83
N GLN A 23 -65.70 13.55 10.55
CA GLN A 23 -64.96 12.98 9.43
C GLN A 23 -63.52 13.50 9.37
N MET A 24 -63.30 14.80 9.59
CA MET A 24 -61.96 15.40 9.69
C MET A 24 -61.17 14.82 10.85
N LEU A 25 -61.79 14.66 12.03
CA LEU A 25 -61.18 14.03 13.20
C LEU A 25 -60.72 12.61 12.88
N MET A 26 -61.61 11.79 12.30
CA MET A 26 -61.28 10.41 11.93
C MET A 26 -60.14 10.35 10.90
N ARG A 27 -60.14 11.24 9.91
CA ARG A 27 -59.07 11.31 8.90
C ARG A 27 -57.73 11.68 9.53
N ASN A 28 -57.71 12.67 10.41
CA ASN A 28 -56.49 13.12 11.07
C ASN A 28 -55.89 12.03 11.98
N VAL A 29 -56.74 11.36 12.76
CA VAL A 29 -56.33 10.31 13.71
C VAL A 29 -55.85 9.06 12.97
N ASN A 30 -56.56 8.62 11.93
CA ASN A 30 -56.29 7.34 11.28
C ASN A 30 -55.24 7.42 10.17
N TYR A 31 -55.11 8.57 9.50
CA TYR A 31 -54.28 8.70 8.30
C TYR A 31 -53.22 9.79 8.42
N GLU A 32 -53.60 11.05 8.68
CA GLU A 32 -52.64 12.17 8.58
C GLU A 32 -51.53 12.08 9.65
N VAL A 33 -51.89 11.91 10.94
CA VAL A 33 -50.90 11.82 12.01
C VAL A 33 -50.03 10.55 11.87
N PRO A 34 -50.58 9.35 11.64
CA PRO A 34 -49.77 8.16 11.43
C PRO A 34 -48.87 8.25 10.18
N ASN A 35 -49.33 8.89 9.10
CA ASN A 35 -48.54 9.04 7.87
C ASN A 35 -47.34 9.97 8.09
N ILE A 36 -47.55 11.13 8.73
CA ILE A 36 -46.46 12.05 9.07
C ILE A 36 -45.49 11.38 10.05
N LYS A 37 -45.98 10.67 11.08
CA LYS A 37 -45.13 9.91 12.01
C LYS A 37 -44.28 8.86 11.27
N LYS A 38 -44.87 8.10 10.34
CA LYS A 38 -44.16 7.12 9.50
C LYS A 38 -43.12 7.79 8.58
N GLN A 39 -43.44 8.95 8.03
CA GLN A 39 -42.50 9.69 7.18
C GLN A 39 -41.30 10.18 7.97
N ILE A 40 -41.51 10.74 9.17
CA ILE A 40 -40.43 11.12 10.08
C ILE A 40 -39.58 9.89 10.43
N GLN A 41 -40.20 8.78 10.83
CA GLN A 41 -39.46 7.56 11.18
C GLN A 41 -38.59 7.03 10.02
N LYS A 42 -39.08 7.11 8.77
CA LYS A 42 -38.29 6.73 7.59
C LYS A 42 -37.09 7.65 7.37
N LEU A 43 -37.27 8.96 7.55
CA LEU A 43 -36.20 9.93 7.42
C LEU A 43 -35.17 9.78 8.56
N GLU A 44 -35.60 9.50 9.78
CA GLU A 44 -34.72 9.19 10.91
C GLU A 44 -33.90 7.92 10.64
N GLN A 45 -34.52 6.87 10.12
CA GLN A 45 -33.81 5.65 9.70
C GLN A 45 -32.77 5.95 8.61
N LEU A 46 -33.16 6.69 7.57
CA LEU A 46 -32.25 7.14 6.51
C LEU A 46 -31.06 7.93 7.08
N LEU A 47 -31.31 8.83 8.04
CA LEU A 47 -30.27 9.62 8.70
C LEU A 47 -29.27 8.71 9.43
N THR A 48 -29.74 7.72 10.20
CA THR A 48 -28.83 6.77 10.86
C THR A 48 -28.03 5.91 9.88
N GLU A 49 -28.58 5.59 8.70
CA GLU A 49 -27.86 4.87 7.65
C GLU A 49 -26.79 5.75 6.99
N LEU A 50 -27.11 7.02 6.74
CA LEU A 50 -26.16 7.99 6.20
C LEU A 50 -25.02 8.29 7.19
N GLU A 51 -25.31 8.39 8.49
CA GLU A 51 -24.29 8.51 9.54
C GLU A 51 -23.35 7.30 9.56
N LYS A 52 -23.90 6.07 9.50
CA LYS A 52 -23.09 4.86 9.41
C LYS A 52 -22.17 4.89 8.19
N LYS A 53 -22.71 5.19 7.00
CA LYS A 53 -21.93 5.30 5.77
C LYS A 53 -20.84 6.37 5.86
N GLU A 54 -21.13 7.53 6.46
CA GLU A 54 -20.11 8.57 6.67
C GLU A 54 -18.95 8.05 7.55
N THR A 55 -19.27 7.35 8.65
CA THR A 55 -18.23 6.78 9.52
C THR A 55 -17.42 5.69 8.84
N GLU A 56 -18.03 4.91 7.93
CA GLU A 56 -17.35 3.91 7.12
C GLU A 56 -16.38 4.56 6.12
N TYR A 57 -16.81 5.59 5.39
CA TYR A 57 -15.93 6.36 4.50
C TYR A 57 -14.78 7.01 5.26
N LYS A 58 -15.03 7.55 6.45
CA LYS A 58 -13.99 8.11 7.32
C LYS A 58 -13.00 7.06 7.81
N LYS A 59 -13.45 5.84 8.11
CA LYS A 59 -12.56 4.72 8.45
C LYS A 59 -11.70 4.33 7.24
N SER A 60 -12.31 4.21 6.06
CA SER A 60 -11.61 3.89 4.82
C SER A 60 -10.57 4.96 4.45
N GLU A 61 -10.92 6.24 4.60
CA GLU A 61 -10.02 7.39 4.44
C GLU A 61 -8.81 7.29 5.38
N ASN A 62 -9.03 7.01 6.67
CA ASN A 62 -7.94 6.85 7.63
C ASN A 62 -7.02 5.68 7.28
N ILE A 63 -7.57 4.54 6.85
CA ILE A 63 -6.78 3.38 6.42
C ILE A 63 -5.92 3.78 5.21
N ALA A 64 -6.52 4.41 4.19
CA ALA A 64 -5.79 4.87 3.01
C ALA A 64 -4.71 5.90 3.35
N HIS A 65 -4.97 6.81 4.30
CA HIS A 65 -3.96 7.75 4.82
C HIS A 65 -2.83 7.03 5.53
N THR A 66 -3.12 6.03 6.36
CA THR A 66 -2.07 5.26 7.03
C THR A 66 -1.21 4.50 6.04
N GLU A 67 -1.81 3.87 5.03
CA GLU A 67 -1.09 3.18 3.95
C GLU A 67 -0.24 4.13 3.11
N TYR A 68 -0.79 5.30 2.77
CA TYR A 68 -0.02 6.34 2.07
C TYR A 68 1.19 6.79 2.90
N ASN A 69 0.98 7.02 4.20
CA ASN A 69 2.04 7.45 5.11
C ASN A 69 3.09 6.35 5.36
N THR A 70 2.70 5.08 5.41
CA THR A 70 3.66 3.98 5.54
C THR A 70 4.50 3.84 4.28
N LEU A 71 3.89 3.94 3.08
CA LEU A 71 4.61 3.96 1.81
C LEU A 71 5.58 5.16 1.74
N CYS A 72 5.14 6.35 2.12
CA CYS A 72 6.01 7.53 2.16
C CYS A 72 7.20 7.34 3.13
N LYS A 73 6.96 6.75 4.31
CA LYS A 73 8.03 6.44 5.27
C LYS A 73 9.02 5.40 4.75
N GLN A 74 8.53 4.35 4.08
CA GLN A 74 9.39 3.32 3.47
C GLN A 74 10.26 3.91 2.35
N LEU A 75 9.72 4.85 1.58
CA LEU A 75 10.45 5.55 0.52
C LEU A 75 11.34 6.68 1.06
N GLY A 76 11.17 7.09 2.32
CA GLY A 76 11.89 8.21 2.93
C GLY A 76 11.49 9.59 2.37
N VAL A 77 10.29 9.69 1.79
CA VAL A 77 9.78 10.87 1.09
C VAL A 77 8.73 11.57 1.96
N THR A 78 8.71 12.90 1.94
CA THR A 78 7.82 13.72 2.78
C THR A 78 6.54 14.15 2.05
N GLY A 79 6.48 14.08 0.72
CA GLY A 79 5.26 14.41 -0.02
C GLY A 79 5.27 14.06 -1.51
N TYR A 80 4.07 14.09 -2.11
CA TYR A 80 3.81 13.65 -3.49
C TYR A 80 4.36 14.57 -4.58
N ARG A 81 4.40 15.88 -4.32
CA ARG A 81 4.69 16.89 -5.36
C ARG A 81 6.16 16.96 -5.76
N THR A 82 7.02 16.30 -4.99
CA THR A 82 8.48 16.32 -5.11
C THR A 82 9.09 14.94 -5.02
N ILE A 83 8.29 13.85 -5.16
CA ILE A 83 8.78 12.46 -5.00
C ILE A 83 10.02 12.21 -5.83
N LYS A 84 10.02 12.56 -7.12
CA LYS A 84 11.16 12.29 -8.00
C LYS A 84 12.42 13.04 -7.57
N ASN A 85 12.29 14.31 -7.16
CA ASN A 85 13.42 15.13 -6.72
C ASN A 85 13.93 14.72 -5.33
N GLU A 86 13.03 14.44 -4.38
CA GLU A 86 13.37 13.95 -3.05
C GLU A 86 14.02 12.55 -3.13
N LEU A 87 13.49 11.67 -3.97
CA LEU A 87 14.10 10.37 -4.24
C LEU A 87 15.48 10.52 -4.88
N MET A 88 15.66 11.43 -5.83
CA MET A 88 16.97 11.72 -6.42
C MET A 88 17.98 12.21 -5.38
N ASP A 89 17.57 13.08 -4.46
CA ASP A 89 18.45 13.53 -3.37
C ASP A 89 18.80 12.39 -2.42
N LYS A 90 17.86 11.47 -2.15
CA LYS A 90 18.13 10.26 -1.36
C LYS A 90 19.00 9.24 -2.07
N VAL A 91 18.93 9.14 -3.39
CA VAL A 91 19.84 8.28 -4.18
C VAL A 91 21.29 8.78 -4.07
N LYS A 92 21.53 10.07 -3.83
CA LYS A 92 22.88 10.60 -3.55
C LYS A 92 23.45 10.18 -2.19
N GLU A 93 22.60 9.77 -1.23
CA GLU A 93 23.04 9.22 0.06
C GLU A 93 23.45 7.74 -0.06
N LEU A 94 23.08 7.06 -1.15
CA LEU A 94 23.31 5.63 -1.37
C LEU A 94 24.80 5.24 -1.40
N PRO A 95 25.71 5.99 -2.06
CA PRO A 95 27.15 5.70 -2.02
C PRO A 95 27.75 5.74 -0.61
N GLU A 96 27.32 6.68 0.23
CA GLU A 96 27.78 6.75 1.63
C GLU A 96 27.34 5.53 2.44
N ILE A 97 26.13 5.01 2.18
CA ILE A 97 25.64 3.78 2.79
C ILE A 97 26.48 2.59 2.34
N TYR A 98 26.78 2.49 1.05
CA TYR A 98 27.64 1.41 0.52
C TYR A 98 29.06 1.48 1.06
N GLN A 99 29.60 2.67 1.27
CA GLN A 99 30.91 2.83 1.91
C GLN A 99 30.89 2.31 3.36
N LYS A 100 29.86 2.65 4.15
CA LYS A 100 29.69 2.13 5.52
C LYS A 100 29.57 0.61 5.55
N VAL A 101 28.82 0.03 4.60
CA VAL A 101 28.71 -1.43 4.46
C VAL A 101 30.07 -2.04 4.16
N ALA A 102 30.82 -1.50 3.19
CA ALA A 102 32.15 -1.99 2.83
C ALA A 102 33.17 -1.88 3.99
N GLU A 103 33.10 -0.81 4.78
CA GLU A 103 33.92 -0.65 5.99
C GLU A 103 33.60 -1.73 7.03
N LYS A 104 32.31 -2.05 7.24
CA LYS A 104 31.89 -3.13 8.13
C LYS A 104 32.24 -4.51 7.57
N THR A 105 32.24 -4.70 6.25
CA THR A 105 32.65 -5.97 5.61
C THR A 105 34.07 -6.37 6.01
N LYS A 106 34.97 -5.41 6.31
CA LYS A 106 36.31 -5.72 6.84
C LYS A 106 36.29 -6.53 8.14
N SER A 107 35.26 -6.38 8.97
CA SER A 107 35.10 -7.18 10.19
C SER A 107 34.82 -8.67 9.92
N LEU A 108 34.46 -9.03 8.68
CA LEU A 108 34.23 -10.41 8.25
C LEU A 108 35.51 -11.16 7.87
N GLU A 109 36.69 -10.54 7.92
CA GLU A 109 37.97 -11.20 7.59
C GLU A 109 38.13 -12.54 8.31
N LYS A 110 37.90 -12.55 9.63
CA LYS A 110 37.97 -13.78 10.45
C LYS A 110 36.91 -14.82 10.07
N VAL A 111 35.74 -14.38 9.60
CA VAL A 111 34.65 -15.27 9.16
C VAL A 111 35.04 -15.95 7.85
N VAL A 112 35.61 -15.18 6.92
CA VAL A 112 36.06 -15.66 5.61
C VAL A 112 37.26 -16.60 5.76
N GLU A 113 38.19 -16.33 6.67
CA GLU A 113 39.29 -17.24 7.01
C GLU A 113 38.77 -18.56 7.58
N PHE A 114 37.84 -18.49 8.54
CA PHE A 114 37.23 -19.66 9.16
C PHE A 114 36.46 -20.50 8.14
N TYR A 115 35.68 -19.87 7.26
CA TYR A 115 34.96 -20.56 6.19
C TYR A 115 35.89 -21.16 5.14
N SER A 116 36.91 -20.40 4.69
CA SER A 116 37.87 -20.89 3.69
C SER A 116 38.65 -22.09 4.22
N ALA A 117 39.12 -22.04 5.47
CA ALA A 117 39.80 -23.18 6.10
C ALA A 117 38.89 -24.41 6.19
N PHE A 118 37.58 -24.21 6.44
CA PHE A 118 36.61 -25.29 6.49
C PHE A 118 36.37 -25.92 5.11
N VAL A 119 36.24 -25.11 4.06
CA VAL A 119 36.10 -25.59 2.69
C VAL A 119 37.36 -26.34 2.24
N GLU A 120 38.55 -25.82 2.52
CA GLU A 120 39.82 -26.50 2.21
C GLU A 120 39.94 -27.86 2.91
N PHE A 121 39.52 -27.94 4.18
CA PHE A 121 39.48 -29.18 4.93
C PHE A 121 38.48 -30.20 4.33
N THR A 122 37.31 -29.75 3.89
CA THR A 122 36.24 -30.65 3.42
C THR A 122 36.44 -31.16 2.00
N PHE A 123 37.02 -30.35 1.10
CA PHE A 123 37.19 -30.73 -0.32
C PHE A 123 38.60 -31.25 -0.64
N GLY A 124 39.55 -31.14 0.28
CA GLY A 124 40.97 -31.37 0.03
C GLY A 124 41.56 -30.26 -0.85
N GLN A 125 42.88 -30.07 -0.78
CA GLN A 125 43.66 -28.97 -1.40
C GLN A 125 43.62 -28.91 -2.95
N GLN A 126 42.63 -29.53 -3.62
CA GLN A 126 42.57 -29.76 -5.07
C GLN A 126 41.65 -28.79 -5.82
N ARG A 127 40.89 -27.92 -5.14
CA ARG A 127 40.12 -26.85 -5.80
C ARG A 127 40.60 -25.49 -5.34
N ASP A 128 40.76 -24.57 -6.29
CA ASP A 128 41.06 -23.17 -6.01
C ASP A 128 40.05 -22.63 -5.00
N SER A 129 40.56 -22.09 -3.90
CA SER A 129 39.81 -21.56 -2.74
C SER A 129 39.03 -20.26 -3.08
N ASN A 130 38.39 -20.20 -4.25
CA ASN A 130 37.51 -19.12 -4.72
C ASN A 130 36.14 -19.17 -4.02
N CYS A 131 36.15 -19.39 -2.71
CA CYS A 131 34.98 -19.28 -1.87
C CYS A 131 34.77 -17.80 -1.55
N VAL A 132 33.53 -17.32 -1.71
CA VAL A 132 33.12 -15.99 -1.27
C VAL A 132 33.98 -14.86 -1.89
N SER A 133 34.23 -14.98 -3.20
CA SER A 133 35.19 -14.15 -3.94
C SER A 133 34.90 -12.66 -3.90
N ILE A 134 33.62 -12.26 -3.83
CA ILE A 134 33.23 -10.85 -3.79
C ILE A 134 33.48 -10.27 -2.39
N ILE A 135 33.15 -11.01 -1.33
CA ILE A 135 33.43 -10.56 0.04
C ILE A 135 34.95 -10.44 0.25
N LYS A 136 35.75 -11.42 -0.22
CA LYS A 136 37.22 -11.36 -0.18
C LYS A 136 37.74 -10.10 -0.87
N TYR A 137 37.25 -9.84 -2.08
CA TYR A 137 37.64 -8.66 -2.85
C TYR A 137 37.28 -7.34 -2.14
N ILE A 138 36.08 -7.24 -1.54
CA ILE A 138 35.65 -6.05 -0.80
C ILE A 138 36.48 -5.84 0.48
N ILE A 139 36.92 -6.92 1.14
CA ILE A 139 37.81 -6.82 2.31
C ILE A 139 39.17 -6.23 1.90
N GLU A 140 39.74 -6.72 0.80
CA GLU A 140 41.08 -6.33 0.33
C GLU A 140 41.10 -4.93 -0.29
N LYS A 141 40.17 -4.63 -1.19
CA LYS A 141 40.17 -3.39 -1.99
C LYS A 141 39.06 -2.40 -1.66
N GLY A 142 38.02 -2.81 -0.91
CA GLY A 142 36.86 -1.96 -0.61
C GLY A 142 35.83 -1.90 -1.74
N ASN A 143 34.93 -0.91 -1.68
CA ASN A 143 33.89 -0.71 -2.69
C ASN A 143 34.45 -0.01 -3.94
N THR A 144 35.20 -0.75 -4.76
CA THR A 144 35.76 -0.23 -6.01
C THR A 144 34.77 -0.35 -7.18
N THR A 145 35.12 0.22 -8.32
CA THR A 145 34.30 0.17 -9.54
C THR A 145 34.33 -1.23 -10.16
N MET A 146 33.28 -1.60 -10.87
CA MET A 146 33.22 -2.88 -11.58
C MET A 146 34.37 -3.01 -12.60
N PHE A 147 34.81 -1.90 -13.20
CA PHE A 147 35.99 -1.87 -14.06
C PHE A 147 37.27 -2.34 -13.35
N GLU A 148 37.50 -1.91 -12.11
CA GLU A 148 38.67 -2.37 -11.34
C GLU A 148 38.54 -3.85 -10.94
N TYR A 149 37.31 -4.33 -10.73
CA TYR A 149 37.05 -5.75 -10.45
C TYR A 149 37.33 -6.64 -11.67
N THR A 150 36.93 -6.22 -12.87
CA THR A 150 37.10 -7.01 -14.10
C THR A 150 38.51 -6.91 -14.70
N TYR A 151 39.15 -5.75 -14.60
CA TYR A 151 40.42 -5.47 -15.27
C TYR A 151 41.62 -5.31 -14.31
N GLY A 152 41.39 -5.19 -13.00
CA GLY A 152 42.45 -5.08 -11.99
C GLY A 152 43.13 -3.71 -11.91
N GLU A 153 42.75 -2.75 -12.77
CA GLU A 153 43.31 -1.40 -12.84
C GLU A 153 42.30 -0.32 -12.42
N VAL A 154 42.79 0.74 -11.77
CA VAL A 154 41.96 1.88 -11.34
C VAL A 154 41.59 2.72 -12.58
N PRO A 155 40.29 2.94 -12.88
CA PRO A 155 39.89 3.74 -14.04
C PRO A 155 40.26 5.22 -13.86
N ILE A 156 40.74 5.86 -14.94
CA ILE A 156 41.21 7.27 -14.95
C ILE A 156 40.03 8.27 -15.02
N SER A 157 38.85 7.83 -15.47
CA SER A 157 37.63 8.64 -15.50
C SER A 157 36.40 7.74 -15.30
N ILE A 158 35.55 8.10 -14.35
CA ILE A 158 34.28 7.42 -14.04
C ILE A 158 33.16 8.29 -14.62
N THR A 159 32.44 7.76 -15.59
CA THR A 159 31.20 8.37 -16.09
C THR A 159 30.04 7.48 -15.69
N GLU A 160 29.47 7.75 -14.51
CA GLU A 160 28.23 7.10 -14.08
C GLU A 160 27.12 7.39 -15.11
N PRO A 161 26.29 6.40 -15.47
CA PRO A 161 25.14 6.63 -16.33
C PRO A 161 24.25 7.70 -15.69
N GLU A 162 23.78 8.66 -16.50
CA GLU A 162 22.81 9.63 -16.04
C GLU A 162 21.62 8.89 -15.42
N LEU A 163 21.22 9.31 -14.22
CA LEU A 163 19.99 8.84 -13.59
C LEU A 163 18.86 9.01 -14.59
N ASN A 164 18.33 7.90 -15.12
CA ASN A 164 17.20 7.87 -16.06
C ASN A 164 15.88 8.23 -15.37
N ILE A 165 15.91 9.21 -14.48
CA ILE A 165 14.73 9.84 -13.90
C ILE A 165 14.58 11.13 -14.69
N LYS A 166 13.69 11.10 -15.69
CA LYS A 166 13.20 12.35 -16.29
C LYS A 166 12.62 13.18 -15.15
N ALA A 167 13.32 14.23 -14.75
CA ALA A 167 12.73 15.29 -13.93
C ALA A 167 11.46 15.72 -14.66
N ASP A 168 10.35 15.81 -13.94
CA ASP A 168 9.10 16.30 -14.52
C ASP A 168 9.36 17.77 -14.92
N GLU A 169 9.68 18.01 -16.19
CA GLU A 169 9.52 19.32 -16.80
C GLU A 169 8.03 19.66 -16.71
N ASP A 170 7.71 20.50 -15.73
CA ASP A 170 6.62 21.47 -15.75
C ASP A 170 5.46 21.16 -16.73
N GLU A 171 4.48 20.36 -16.28
CA GLU A 171 3.09 20.48 -16.75
C GLU A 171 2.44 21.80 -16.25
N SER A 172 3.17 22.92 -16.34
CA SER A 172 2.70 24.25 -15.92
C SER A 172 2.60 25.26 -17.06
N ASN A 173 2.92 24.89 -18.30
CA ASN A 173 2.77 25.78 -19.47
C ASN A 173 2.09 25.11 -20.66
N GLY A 174 0.76 25.07 -20.60
CA GLY A 174 -0.07 24.73 -21.75
C GLY A 174 -1.54 24.96 -21.43
N ARG A 175 -1.98 26.23 -21.43
CA ARG A 175 -3.41 26.53 -21.65
C ARG A 175 -3.76 26.07 -23.07
N PRO A 176 -4.72 25.18 -23.30
CA PRO A 176 -5.48 25.21 -24.54
C PRO A 176 -6.66 26.16 -24.32
N SER A 177 -6.73 27.18 -25.17
CA SER A 177 -7.92 28.00 -25.33
C SER A 177 -9.15 27.15 -25.61
N GLU A 178 -10.30 27.69 -25.21
CA GLU A 178 -11.64 27.33 -25.62
C GLU A 178 -11.71 26.70 -27.02
N ASP A 179 -12.25 25.48 -27.09
CA ASP A 179 -13.17 25.11 -28.16
C ASP A 179 -14.17 24.08 -27.64
N VAL A 180 -15.42 24.53 -27.60
CA VAL A 180 -16.59 23.75 -27.22
C VAL A 180 -16.91 22.83 -28.39
N ASN A 181 -16.61 21.54 -28.29
CA ASN A 181 -17.23 20.53 -29.13
C ASN A 181 -17.44 19.24 -28.35
N ALA A 182 -18.72 18.90 -28.27
CA ALA A 182 -19.34 17.71 -27.69
C ALA A 182 -18.44 16.47 -27.63
N ILE A 183 -18.08 16.08 -26.40
CA ILE A 183 -17.69 14.71 -26.09
C ILE A 183 -18.99 13.92 -25.98
N ASP A 184 -19.21 13.06 -26.97
CA ASP A 184 -20.30 12.10 -27.09
C ASP A 184 -20.14 11.01 -26.02
N PHE A 185 -20.92 11.09 -24.93
CA PHE A 185 -21.06 10.02 -23.96
C PHE A 185 -22.02 8.95 -24.51
N GLY A 186 -21.53 8.21 -25.50
CA GLY A 186 -22.21 7.06 -26.07
C GLY A 186 -22.38 5.93 -25.05
N ASN A 187 -23.59 5.87 -24.48
CA ASN A 187 -24.33 4.65 -24.12
C ASN A 187 -23.55 3.49 -23.47
N PHE A 188 -23.15 3.65 -22.19
CA PHE A 188 -22.90 2.49 -21.34
C PHE A 188 -24.23 2.04 -20.72
N ASN A 189 -24.74 0.90 -21.19
CA ASN A 189 -25.91 0.21 -20.66
C ASN A 189 -25.74 -0.03 -19.15
N LEU A 190 -26.61 0.59 -18.36
CA LEU A 190 -26.66 0.54 -16.90
C LEU A 190 -27.58 -0.59 -16.41
N ASP A 191 -27.48 -1.79 -16.99
CA ASP A 191 -28.30 -2.96 -16.62
C ASP A 191 -27.48 -4.27 -16.55
N GLY A 192 -26.16 -4.18 -16.42
CA GLY A 192 -25.32 -5.33 -16.09
C GLY A 192 -25.13 -5.43 -14.58
N GLU A 193 -25.79 -6.38 -13.94
CA GLU A 193 -25.46 -6.81 -12.57
C GLU A 193 -23.95 -7.04 -12.46
N ILE A 194 -23.30 -6.26 -11.59
CA ILE A 194 -21.91 -6.51 -11.22
C ILE A 194 -21.95 -7.70 -10.26
N ASP A 195 -21.62 -8.87 -10.79
CA ASP A 195 -21.49 -10.12 -10.05
C ASP A 195 -20.30 -10.06 -9.08
N PHE A 196 -20.60 -9.96 -7.78
CA PHE A 196 -19.62 -10.07 -6.68
C PHE A 196 -19.61 -11.50 -6.11
N GLY A 197 -19.63 -12.50 -6.98
CA GLY A 197 -19.79 -13.90 -6.62
C GLY A 197 -18.67 -14.80 -7.10
N GLU A 198 -17.42 -14.56 -6.68
CA GLU A 198 -16.46 -15.67 -6.54
C GLU A 198 -15.53 -15.42 -5.34
N GLU A 199 -15.81 -16.16 -4.27
CA GLU A 199 -15.01 -16.31 -3.07
C GLU A 199 -13.70 -17.01 -3.45
N VAL A 200 -12.65 -16.24 -3.74
CA VAL A 200 -11.30 -16.79 -3.88
C VAL A 200 -10.71 -17.00 -2.50
N ASP A 201 -10.82 -18.24 -2.04
CA ASP A 201 -10.23 -18.76 -0.81
C ASP A 201 -8.70 -18.65 -0.88
N LEU A 202 -8.12 -17.70 -0.14
CA LEU A 202 -6.68 -17.43 -0.07
C LEU A 202 -5.99 -18.32 0.97
N ASP A 203 -6.23 -19.63 0.89
CA ASP A 203 -5.50 -20.61 1.70
C ASP A 203 -5.15 -21.83 0.86
N THR A 204 -4.04 -21.74 0.11
CA THR A 204 -3.10 -22.84 -0.14
C THR A 204 -1.91 -22.31 -0.93
N GLY A 205 -0.71 -22.59 -0.42
CA GLY A 205 0.55 -22.21 -1.05
C GLY A 205 0.69 -22.83 -2.43
N SER A 206 0.81 -21.97 -3.44
CA SER A 206 1.43 -22.30 -4.71
C SER A 206 2.15 -21.05 -5.20
N ASP A 207 3.46 -21.19 -5.35
CA ASP A 207 4.38 -20.18 -5.86
C ASP A 207 3.92 -19.67 -7.22
N ILE A 208 3.76 -18.36 -7.35
CA ILE A 208 3.59 -17.72 -8.65
C ILE A 208 4.99 -17.65 -9.29
N ASP A 209 5.17 -18.53 -10.27
CA ASP A 209 6.33 -18.68 -11.16
C ASP A 209 6.48 -17.45 -12.08
N TRP A 210 7.69 -16.87 -12.10
CA TRP A 210 8.03 -15.66 -12.87
C TRP A 210 9.20 -15.91 -13.84
N GLY A 211 9.21 -17.02 -14.58
CA GLY A 211 10.19 -17.20 -15.64
C GLY A 211 9.89 -18.31 -16.63
N ASP A 212 9.18 -18.00 -17.71
CA ASP A 212 9.28 -18.74 -18.98
C ASP A 212 9.86 -17.81 -20.05
N GLU A 213 11.13 -18.03 -20.37
CA GLU A 213 11.86 -17.41 -21.47
C GLU A 213 12.13 -18.48 -22.54
N ASN A 214 11.08 -18.96 -23.20
CA ASN A 214 11.20 -19.70 -24.45
C ASN A 214 11.42 -18.73 -25.61
N VAL A 215 12.68 -18.38 -25.86
CA VAL A 215 13.12 -17.84 -27.15
C VAL A 215 13.95 -18.90 -27.85
N GLU A 216 13.31 -19.63 -28.78
CA GLU A 216 14.01 -20.48 -29.75
C GLU A 216 14.94 -19.62 -30.62
N GLN A 217 16.25 -19.91 -30.59
CA GLN A 217 17.20 -19.48 -31.61
C GLN A 217 17.60 -20.70 -32.46
N PRO A 218 17.67 -20.58 -33.80
CA PRO A 218 18.06 -21.69 -34.66
C PRO A 218 19.56 -21.98 -34.51
N ALA A 219 19.87 -23.27 -34.34
CA ALA A 219 21.24 -23.78 -34.33
C ALA A 219 21.82 -23.76 -35.75
N GLU A 220 22.80 -22.88 -36.00
CA GLU A 220 23.81 -23.10 -37.04
C GLU A 220 25.12 -23.51 -36.36
N GLU A 221 25.57 -24.72 -36.70
CA GLU A 221 26.74 -25.39 -36.18
C GLU A 221 28.00 -24.71 -36.76
N ILE A 222 28.75 -23.97 -35.92
CA ILE A 222 30.05 -23.40 -36.30
C ILE A 222 31.15 -24.40 -35.91
N ASP A 223 31.88 -24.90 -36.90
CA ASP A 223 32.99 -25.84 -36.77
C ASP A 223 34.25 -25.15 -36.17
N TYR A 224 34.72 -25.64 -35.02
CA TYR A 224 35.88 -25.11 -34.27
C TYR A 224 37.20 -25.75 -34.68
N ASN A 225 37.49 -25.87 -35.98
CA ASN A 225 38.76 -26.43 -36.44
C ASN A 225 39.51 -25.52 -37.41
N ILE A 226 39.77 -24.28 -36.97
CA ILE A 226 40.75 -23.39 -37.61
C ILE A 226 41.91 -23.21 -36.64
N SER A 227 43.05 -23.86 -36.93
CA SER A 227 44.30 -23.67 -36.20
C SER A 227 44.77 -22.22 -36.31
N LEU A 228 45.02 -21.60 -35.16
CA LEU A 228 45.38 -20.18 -34.97
C LEU A 228 46.73 -19.73 -35.58
N GLU A 229 47.44 -20.57 -36.32
CA GLU A 229 48.81 -20.28 -36.77
C GLU A 229 48.89 -19.61 -38.16
N GLU A 230 47.77 -19.51 -38.91
CA GLU A 230 47.78 -18.99 -40.29
C GLU A 230 46.94 -17.71 -40.51
N SER A 231 46.41 -17.12 -39.45
CA SER A 231 45.93 -15.73 -39.49
C SER A 231 47.02 -14.84 -38.92
N GLY A 232 47.72 -14.10 -39.79
CA GLY A 232 48.71 -13.08 -39.43
C GLY A 232 48.10 -11.87 -38.71
N ILE A 233 47.32 -12.12 -37.66
CA ILE A 233 46.84 -11.14 -36.71
C ILE A 233 47.90 -11.11 -35.61
N VAL A 234 48.83 -10.19 -35.76
CA VAL A 234 49.65 -9.75 -34.64
C VAL A 234 48.67 -9.18 -33.62
N VAL A 235 48.46 -9.89 -32.52
CA VAL A 235 47.88 -9.31 -31.32
C VAL A 235 48.94 -8.35 -30.80
N GLU A 236 48.97 -7.15 -31.36
CA GLU A 236 49.59 -6.02 -30.70
C GLU A 236 48.83 -5.89 -29.38
N ALA A 237 49.52 -6.19 -28.29
CA ALA A 237 49.12 -5.80 -26.96
C ALA A 237 48.97 -4.27 -26.98
N VAL A 238 47.79 -3.80 -27.35
CA VAL A 238 47.39 -2.42 -27.16
C VAL A 238 47.19 -2.27 -25.66
N GLY A 239 48.29 -2.01 -24.97
CA GLY A 239 48.28 -1.37 -23.68
C GLY A 239 47.51 -0.07 -23.83
N ARG A 240 46.21 -0.10 -23.54
CA ARG A 240 45.54 1.07 -23.01
C ARG A 240 45.83 1.07 -21.52
N GLU A 241 46.91 1.75 -21.14
CA GLU A 241 47.07 2.24 -19.78
C GLU A 241 45.83 3.08 -19.45
N GLY A 242 44.95 2.55 -18.61
CA GLY A 242 43.75 3.21 -18.07
C GLY A 242 42.58 3.36 -19.05
N GLY A 243 41.68 2.37 -19.06
CA GLY A 243 40.38 2.46 -19.72
C GLY A 243 39.41 3.43 -19.01
N MET A 244 38.42 3.94 -19.77
CA MET A 244 37.29 4.69 -19.23
C MET A 244 36.18 3.71 -18.83
N ALA A 245 35.71 3.75 -17.59
CA ALA A 245 34.56 2.98 -17.16
C ALA A 245 33.27 3.68 -17.64
N THR A 246 32.59 3.09 -18.62
CA THR A 246 31.34 3.63 -19.19
C THR A 246 30.18 2.69 -18.92
N GLY A 247 29.01 3.24 -18.55
CA GLY A 247 27.79 2.42 -18.42
C GLY A 247 27.74 1.62 -17.13
N SER A 248 27.44 0.33 -17.24
CA SER A 248 27.36 -0.62 -16.11
C SER A 248 28.70 -0.83 -15.40
N GLU A 249 29.81 -0.56 -16.06
CA GLU A 249 31.17 -0.73 -15.51
C GLU A 249 31.62 0.42 -14.60
N ALA A 250 30.91 1.56 -14.67
CA ALA A 250 31.14 2.73 -13.82
C ALA A 250 30.54 2.56 -12.40
N TYR A 251 29.58 1.64 -12.24
CA TYR A 251 28.98 1.37 -10.94
C TYR A 251 29.98 0.69 -10.00
N THR A 252 29.84 0.98 -8.72
CA THR A 252 30.58 0.27 -7.67
C THR A 252 30.05 -1.15 -7.53
N ILE A 253 30.85 -2.07 -6.98
CA ILE A 253 30.49 -3.49 -6.82
C ILE A 253 29.20 -3.68 -6.02
N LEU A 254 28.96 -2.84 -5.01
CA LEU A 254 27.73 -2.90 -4.21
C LEU A 254 26.52 -2.21 -4.86
N ASP A 255 26.78 -1.42 -5.90
CA ASP A 255 25.77 -0.68 -6.66
C ASP A 255 25.34 -1.42 -7.92
N ASN A 256 26.17 -2.27 -8.54
CA ASN A 256 25.73 -3.11 -9.66
C ASN A 256 24.77 -4.23 -9.17
N PRO A 257 23.55 -4.37 -9.74
CA PRO A 257 22.56 -5.35 -9.30
C PRO A 257 23.04 -6.82 -9.29
N ILE A 258 23.91 -7.19 -10.23
CA ILE A 258 24.41 -8.58 -10.36
C ILE A 258 25.35 -8.90 -9.20
N THR A 259 26.39 -8.09 -9.03
CA THR A 259 27.40 -8.27 -7.98
C THR A 259 26.83 -8.02 -6.59
N ARG A 260 25.84 -7.13 -6.45
CA ARG A 260 25.09 -6.95 -5.20
C ARG A 260 24.32 -8.21 -4.82
N SER A 261 23.61 -8.83 -5.76
CA SER A 261 22.90 -10.08 -5.51
C SER A 261 23.86 -11.19 -5.11
N GLU A 262 25.00 -11.31 -5.80
CA GLU A 262 26.02 -12.29 -5.46
C GLU A 262 26.66 -12.03 -4.09
N PHE A 263 26.94 -10.77 -3.74
CA PHE A 263 27.41 -10.39 -2.40
C PHE A 263 26.40 -10.77 -1.29
N ILE A 264 25.10 -10.52 -1.51
CA ILE A 264 24.03 -10.90 -0.57
C ILE A 264 23.95 -12.42 -0.44
N ASN A 265 24.02 -13.16 -1.55
CA ASN A 265 24.03 -14.62 -1.54
C ASN A 265 25.21 -15.19 -0.77
N GLN A 266 26.41 -14.62 -0.98
CA GLN A 266 27.62 -14.97 -0.25
C GLN A 266 27.50 -14.67 1.26
N LEU A 267 26.83 -13.58 1.66
CA LEU A 267 26.54 -13.31 3.07
C LEU A 267 25.56 -14.34 3.67
N PHE A 268 24.54 -14.75 2.93
CA PHE A 268 23.62 -15.80 3.37
C PHE A 268 24.30 -17.16 3.48
N GLU A 269 25.24 -17.48 2.57
CA GLU A 269 26.07 -18.67 2.65
C GLU A 269 26.88 -18.70 3.95
N LEU A 270 27.57 -17.59 4.28
CA LEU A 270 28.29 -17.45 5.55
C LEU A 270 27.36 -17.54 6.77
N GLU A 271 26.19 -16.90 6.71
CA GLU A 271 25.20 -16.96 7.79
C GLU A 271 24.71 -18.39 8.03
N ALA A 272 24.35 -19.11 6.96
CA ALA A 272 23.87 -20.49 7.02
C ALA A 272 24.95 -21.42 7.58
N PHE A 273 26.20 -21.27 7.11
CA PHE A 273 27.35 -22.01 7.61
C PHE A 273 27.56 -21.80 9.12
N LEU A 274 27.54 -20.55 9.59
CA LEU A 274 27.74 -20.23 11.01
C LEU A 274 26.58 -20.74 11.88
N LYS A 275 25.34 -20.66 11.40
CA LYS A 275 24.17 -21.23 12.09
C LYS A 275 24.28 -22.75 12.21
N LEU A 276 24.68 -23.42 11.14
CA LEU A 276 24.89 -24.87 11.15
C LEU A 276 26.00 -25.24 12.14
N ARG A 277 27.13 -24.52 12.13
CA ARG A 277 28.23 -24.74 13.08
C ARG A 277 27.81 -24.52 14.53
N LEU A 278 27.05 -23.46 14.81
CA LEU A 278 26.51 -23.21 16.15
C LEU A 278 25.53 -24.30 16.60
N TYR A 279 24.74 -24.86 15.67
CA TYR A 279 23.87 -25.99 15.98
C TYR A 279 24.67 -27.25 16.30
N GLU A 280 25.72 -27.55 15.52
CA GLU A 280 26.62 -28.65 15.78
C GLU A 280 27.31 -28.52 17.14
N PHE A 281 27.85 -27.34 17.47
CA PHE A 281 28.48 -27.12 18.79
C PHE A 281 27.51 -27.23 19.97
N LYS A 282 26.20 -27.02 19.76
CA LYS A 282 25.15 -27.23 20.78
C LYS A 282 24.63 -28.66 20.82
N GLY A 283 24.98 -29.49 19.85
CA GLY A 283 24.66 -30.91 19.80
C GLY A 283 25.40 -31.71 20.87
N ASP A 284 24.97 -32.96 21.07
CA ASP A 284 25.45 -33.85 22.13
C ASP A 284 26.99 -34.04 22.08
N ASP A 285 27.66 -33.95 23.23
CA ASP A 285 29.13 -33.95 23.38
C ASP A 285 29.83 -35.13 22.69
N ARG A 286 29.10 -36.25 22.51
CA ARG A 286 29.62 -37.47 21.88
C ARG A 286 29.80 -37.36 20.37
N ASN A 287 28.96 -36.57 19.69
CA ASN A 287 29.12 -36.25 18.26
C ASN A 287 30.18 -35.17 18.07
N ASN A 288 30.26 -34.22 19.00
CA ASN A 288 31.31 -33.21 19.02
C ASN A 288 32.69 -33.87 19.13
N LEU A 289 32.87 -34.85 20.04
CA LEU A 289 34.15 -35.55 20.23
C LEU A 289 34.64 -36.30 18.98
N LEU A 290 33.71 -36.87 18.19
CA LEU A 290 34.03 -37.52 16.91
C LEU A 290 34.37 -36.49 15.83
N SER A 291 33.63 -35.39 15.73
CA SER A 291 33.93 -34.29 14.80
C SER A 291 35.27 -33.61 15.10
N PHE A 292 35.56 -33.33 16.38
CA PHE A 292 36.85 -32.78 16.83
C PHE A 292 38.01 -33.75 16.60
N SER A 293 37.78 -35.07 16.70
CA SER A 293 38.81 -36.07 16.37
C SER A 293 39.12 -36.15 14.87
N GLN A 294 38.12 -35.90 14.02
CA GLN A 294 38.30 -35.85 12.56
C GLN A 294 38.93 -34.53 12.10
N MET A 295 38.72 -33.44 12.85
CA MET A 295 39.29 -32.11 12.57
C MET A 295 40.68 -31.88 13.19
N GLN A 296 41.35 -32.92 13.70
CA GLN A 296 42.73 -32.82 14.21
C GLN A 296 43.76 -32.44 13.11
N ASP A 297 43.47 -32.77 11.85
CA ASP A 297 44.28 -32.37 10.69
C ASP A 297 43.87 -31.01 10.10
N ALA A 298 42.84 -30.36 10.67
CA ALA A 298 42.34 -29.06 10.22
C ALA A 298 43.20 -27.90 10.77
N SER A 299 43.15 -26.75 10.11
CA SER A 299 43.87 -25.53 10.52
C SER A 299 43.58 -25.13 11.98
N SER A 300 44.55 -24.50 12.65
CA SER A 300 44.44 -24.06 14.05
C SER A 300 43.24 -23.14 14.31
N ILE A 301 42.77 -22.44 13.28
CA ILE A 301 41.57 -21.57 13.33
C ILE A 301 40.28 -22.38 13.57
N LEU A 302 40.20 -23.60 13.03
CA LEU A 302 39.06 -24.51 13.21
C LEU A 302 39.12 -25.25 14.56
N GLN A 303 40.32 -25.48 15.08
CA GLN A 303 40.53 -26.16 16.36
C GLN A 303 40.27 -25.26 17.56
N LEU A 304 40.53 -23.95 17.42
CA LEU A 304 40.38 -22.95 18.48
C LEU A 304 39.01 -22.24 18.45
N SER A 305 38.13 -22.59 17.50
CA SER A 305 36.81 -21.95 17.41
C SER A 305 35.92 -22.39 18.57
N THR A 306 35.39 -21.42 19.32
CA THR A 306 34.44 -21.64 20.41
C THR A 306 33.03 -21.24 19.98
N ILE A 307 32.04 -21.64 20.78
CA ILE A 307 30.64 -21.22 20.61
C ILE A 307 30.55 -19.68 20.63
N GLU A 308 31.28 -19.04 21.54
CA GLU A 308 31.30 -17.59 21.71
C GLU A 308 31.90 -16.87 20.50
N THR A 309 33.03 -17.36 19.96
CA THR A 309 33.64 -16.75 18.77
C THR A 309 32.74 -16.90 17.55
N THR A 310 32.09 -18.05 17.40
CA THR A 310 31.18 -18.33 16.27
C THR A 310 29.91 -17.49 16.35
N GLN A 311 29.41 -17.22 17.57
CA GLN A 311 28.28 -16.31 17.78
C GLN A 311 28.64 -14.87 17.40
N ILE A 312 29.81 -14.37 17.83
CA ILE A 312 30.28 -13.02 17.46
C ILE A 312 30.43 -12.90 15.94
N MET A 313 30.96 -13.94 15.29
CA MET A 313 31.06 -14.00 13.83
C MET A 313 29.70 -13.93 13.14
N LEU A 314 28.69 -14.64 13.67
CA LEU A 314 27.33 -14.62 13.15
C LEU A 314 26.69 -13.24 13.32
N ASP A 315 26.84 -12.64 14.49
CA ASP A 315 26.29 -11.31 14.78
C ASP A 315 26.86 -10.26 13.81
N ASN A 316 28.16 -10.33 13.48
CA ASN A 316 28.80 -9.44 12.50
C ASN A 316 28.19 -9.60 11.08
N VAL A 317 27.95 -10.84 10.62
CA VAL A 317 27.29 -11.12 9.33
C VAL A 317 25.86 -10.56 9.32
N GLN A 318 25.12 -10.77 10.41
CA GLN A 318 23.74 -10.30 10.53
C GLN A 318 23.61 -8.78 10.56
N VAL A 319 24.56 -8.09 11.20
CA VAL A 319 24.61 -6.61 11.18
C VAL A 319 24.73 -6.10 9.74
N ILE A 320 25.62 -6.70 8.94
CA ILE A 320 25.84 -6.30 7.55
C ILE A 320 24.63 -6.64 6.68
N LEU A 321 24.03 -7.83 6.85
CA LEU A 321 22.79 -8.22 6.18
C LEU A 321 21.65 -7.24 6.50
N SER A 322 21.49 -6.82 7.76
CA SER A 322 20.44 -5.88 8.16
C SER A 322 20.59 -4.49 7.51
N GLU A 323 21.82 -4.06 7.24
CA GLU A 323 22.10 -2.76 6.63
C GLU A 323 21.90 -2.79 5.11
N ILE A 324 22.33 -3.86 4.44
CA ILE A 324 22.17 -3.98 2.99
C ILE A 324 20.74 -4.35 2.58
N LEU A 325 20.01 -5.09 3.43
CA LEU A 325 18.61 -5.48 3.22
C LEU A 325 17.62 -4.47 3.82
N HIS A 326 18.09 -3.36 4.38
CA HIS A 326 17.19 -2.33 4.88
C HIS A 326 16.28 -1.85 3.74
N ASN A 327 14.97 -1.79 4.00
CA ASN A 327 13.95 -1.52 2.98
C ASN A 327 14.24 -0.23 2.18
N ASN A 328 14.61 0.86 2.87
CA ASN A 328 15.07 2.10 2.25
C ASN A 328 16.23 1.90 1.24
N VAL A 329 17.25 1.09 1.56
CA VAL A 329 18.39 0.84 0.67
C VAL A 329 17.96 0.05 -0.56
N GLN A 330 17.07 -0.94 -0.38
CA GLN A 330 16.49 -1.69 -1.50
C GLN A 330 15.65 -0.80 -2.41
N HIS A 331 14.78 0.05 -1.84
CA HIS A 331 14.00 1.01 -2.61
C HIS A 331 14.89 1.99 -3.39
N LEU A 332 15.91 2.56 -2.74
CA LEU A 332 16.85 3.49 -3.39
C LEU A 332 17.66 2.83 -4.50
N HIS A 333 18.13 1.60 -4.27
CA HIS A 333 18.79 0.80 -5.30
C HIS A 333 17.86 0.53 -6.48
N ASN A 334 16.62 0.12 -6.22
CA ASN A 334 15.64 -0.14 -7.27
C ASN A 334 15.27 1.12 -8.06
N ILE A 335 15.21 2.28 -7.40
CA ILE A 335 14.98 3.57 -8.04
C ILE A 335 16.12 3.94 -8.99
N LYS A 336 17.37 3.68 -8.60
CA LYS A 336 18.55 3.98 -9.42
C LYS A 336 18.63 3.10 -10.67
N HIS A 337 18.34 1.81 -10.54
CA HIS A 337 18.56 0.82 -11.61
C HIS A 337 17.32 0.50 -12.45
N TYR A 338 16.11 0.66 -11.90
CA TYR A 338 14.86 0.32 -12.59
C TYR A 338 13.95 1.54 -12.76
N PRO A 339 13.95 2.22 -13.93
CA PRO A 339 13.11 3.40 -14.16
C PRO A 339 11.60 3.08 -14.09
N ARG A 340 11.20 1.88 -14.55
CA ARG A 340 9.81 1.39 -14.43
C ARG A 340 9.33 1.31 -12.98
N TYR A 341 10.25 1.06 -12.03
CA TYR A 341 9.92 1.00 -10.62
C TYR A 341 9.52 2.39 -10.08
N VAL A 342 10.22 3.45 -10.51
CA VAL A 342 9.91 4.83 -10.13
C VAL A 342 8.51 5.22 -10.62
N ASP A 343 8.18 4.90 -11.87
CA ASP A 343 6.85 5.16 -12.42
C ASP A 343 5.76 4.34 -11.73
N ALA A 344 6.02 3.05 -11.44
CA ALA A 344 5.09 2.20 -10.69
C ALA A 344 4.84 2.72 -9.27
N VAL A 345 5.88 3.18 -8.56
CA VAL A 345 5.75 3.78 -7.22
C VAL A 345 4.98 5.10 -7.30
N ALA A 346 5.29 5.95 -8.28
CA ALA A 346 4.59 7.20 -8.49
C ALA A 346 3.10 6.98 -8.79
N THR A 347 2.77 6.06 -9.69
CA THR A 347 1.36 5.73 -10.02
C THR A 347 0.62 5.15 -8.81
N THR A 348 1.26 4.29 -8.01
CA THR A 348 0.67 3.75 -6.78
C THR A 348 0.37 4.85 -5.77
N LEU A 349 1.30 5.79 -5.56
CA LEU A 349 1.09 6.94 -4.68
C LEU A 349 -0.03 7.86 -5.20
N LYS A 350 -0.10 8.09 -6.52
CA LYS A 350 -1.23 8.82 -7.15
C LYS A 350 -2.56 8.14 -6.87
N GLN A 351 -2.63 6.84 -7.06
CA GLN A 351 -3.85 6.07 -6.83
C GLN A 351 -4.32 6.15 -5.38
N LYS A 352 -3.39 6.06 -4.42
CA LYS A 352 -3.72 6.19 -2.98
C LYS A 352 -4.22 7.59 -2.62
N LEU A 353 -3.60 8.64 -3.17
CA LEU A 353 -4.09 10.02 -2.98
C LEU A 353 -5.46 10.24 -3.62
N ASN A 354 -5.66 9.77 -4.84
CA ASN A 354 -6.96 9.85 -5.51
C ASN A 354 -8.05 9.10 -4.74
N LEU A 355 -7.70 7.97 -4.11
CA LEU A 355 -8.62 7.23 -3.24
C LEU A 355 -8.99 8.08 -2.02
N ILE A 356 -8.01 8.68 -1.34
CA ILE A 356 -8.25 9.57 -0.20
C ILE A 356 -9.19 10.73 -0.61
N ASP A 357 -8.87 11.42 -1.71
CA ASP A 357 -9.70 12.53 -2.21
C ASP A 357 -11.13 12.08 -2.53
N ARG A 358 -11.28 10.90 -3.15
CA ARG A 358 -12.59 10.30 -3.43
C ARG A 358 -13.36 10.02 -2.14
N MET A 359 -12.72 9.48 -1.10
CA MET A 359 -13.37 9.22 0.18
C MET A 359 -13.81 10.51 0.87
N VAL A 360 -12.98 11.56 0.82
CA VAL A 360 -13.32 12.89 1.36
C VAL A 360 -14.51 13.50 0.61
N ILE A 361 -14.55 13.39 -0.73
CA ILE A 361 -15.68 13.86 -1.54
C ILE A 361 -16.96 13.09 -1.19
N GLN A 362 -16.87 11.77 -1.05
CA GLN A 362 -18.01 10.93 -0.65
C GLN A 362 -18.51 11.28 0.75
N GLN A 363 -17.60 11.50 1.70
CA GLN A 363 -17.96 11.93 3.05
C GLN A 363 -18.72 13.26 3.04
N LYS A 364 -18.23 14.26 2.29
CA LYS A 364 -18.91 15.56 2.13
C LYS A 364 -20.30 15.41 1.51
N SER A 365 -20.44 14.56 0.49
CA SER A 365 -21.73 14.30 -0.14
C SER A 365 -22.72 13.61 0.82
N MET A 366 -22.25 12.67 1.65
CA MET A 366 -23.09 12.04 2.67
C MET A 366 -23.51 13.04 3.74
N ARG A 367 -22.61 13.90 4.21
CA ARG A 367 -22.91 14.95 5.18
C ARG A 367 -23.94 15.94 4.65
N GLN A 368 -23.81 16.37 3.40
CA GLN A 368 -24.83 17.22 2.76
C GLN A 368 -26.20 16.54 2.73
N LYS A 369 -26.26 15.24 2.41
CA LYS A 369 -27.52 14.48 2.43
C LYS A 369 -28.10 14.32 3.83
N GLN A 370 -27.26 14.20 4.86
CA GLN A 370 -27.70 14.19 6.25
C GLN A 370 -28.33 15.53 6.62
N ASP A 371 -27.66 16.65 6.30
CA ASP A 371 -28.18 18.00 6.55
C ASP A 371 -29.53 18.22 5.84
N ASP A 372 -29.63 17.83 4.56
CA ASP A 372 -30.89 17.92 3.79
C ASP A 372 -32.02 17.07 4.40
N THR A 373 -31.69 15.88 4.93
CA THR A 373 -32.65 14.97 5.57
C THR A 373 -33.09 15.51 6.92
N GLN A 374 -32.16 16.07 7.69
CA GLN A 374 -32.42 16.72 8.97
C GLN A 374 -33.34 17.93 8.79
N ASP A 375 -33.09 18.76 7.78
CA ASP A 375 -33.95 19.89 7.41
C ASP A 375 -35.38 19.45 7.07
N GLN A 376 -35.56 18.28 6.45
CA GLN A 376 -36.89 17.73 6.17
C GLN A 376 -37.59 17.26 7.45
N ILE A 377 -36.86 16.61 8.36
CA ILE A 377 -37.36 16.19 9.67
C ILE A 377 -37.79 17.42 10.48
N ASP A 378 -36.96 18.47 10.49
CA ASP A 378 -37.20 19.73 11.21
C ASP A 378 -38.40 20.50 10.66
N LYS A 379 -38.71 20.35 9.36
CA LYS A 379 -39.96 20.89 8.77
C LYS A 379 -41.19 20.06 9.13
N LEU A 380 -41.06 18.74 9.23
CA LEU A 380 -42.19 17.84 9.51
C LEU A 380 -42.58 17.78 10.98
N HIS A 381 -41.63 17.90 11.92
CA HIS A 381 -41.93 17.94 13.36
C HIS A 381 -42.93 19.04 13.79
N PRO A 382 -42.77 20.32 13.40
CA PRO A 382 -43.72 21.37 13.78
C PRO A 382 -45.07 21.16 13.11
N LEU A 383 -45.12 20.64 11.87
CA LEU A 383 -46.37 20.29 11.20
C LEU A 383 -47.11 19.18 11.94
N LEU A 384 -46.40 18.13 12.34
CA LEU A 384 -46.97 17.06 13.16
C LEU A 384 -47.55 17.60 14.47
N LYS A 385 -46.79 18.45 15.17
CA LYS A 385 -47.24 19.06 16.43
C LYS A 385 -48.48 19.94 16.23
N LEU A 386 -48.51 20.73 15.15
CA LEU A 386 -49.66 21.56 14.79
C LEU A 386 -50.90 20.69 14.49
N VAL A 387 -50.76 19.64 13.68
CA VAL A 387 -51.87 18.74 13.33
C VAL A 387 -52.41 18.03 14.58
N ILE A 388 -51.54 17.57 15.49
CA ILE A 388 -51.96 16.99 16.77
C ILE A 388 -52.71 18.01 17.63
N GLN A 389 -52.20 19.24 17.74
CA GLN A 389 -52.87 20.30 18.50
C GLN A 389 -54.25 20.61 17.91
N ARG A 390 -54.36 20.83 16.59
CA ARG A 390 -55.64 21.09 15.91
C ARG A 390 -56.62 19.94 16.05
N THR A 391 -56.14 18.70 16.05
CA THR A 391 -56.98 17.52 16.25
C THR A 391 -57.51 17.43 17.68
N LYS A 392 -56.71 17.83 18.68
CA LYS A 392 -57.14 17.94 20.08
C LYS A 392 -58.13 19.10 20.29
N GLU A 393 -57.90 20.26 19.67
CA GLU A 393 -58.84 21.39 19.66
C GLU A 393 -60.20 20.95 19.10
N LEU A 394 -60.20 20.32 17.91
CA LEU A 394 -61.41 19.83 17.26
C LEU A 394 -62.12 18.74 18.09
N GLN A 395 -61.39 17.86 18.77
CA GLN A 395 -61.98 16.93 19.73
C GLN A 395 -62.73 17.67 20.85
N THR A 396 -62.08 18.66 21.47
CA THR A 396 -62.71 19.41 22.57
C THR A 396 -63.94 20.19 22.13
N GLU A 397 -63.95 20.73 20.90
CA GLU A 397 -65.11 21.40 20.33
C GLU A 397 -66.27 20.43 20.11
N ILE A 398 -66.01 19.24 19.56
CA ILE A 398 -67.03 18.19 19.38
C ILE A 398 -67.59 17.73 20.74
N GLU A 399 -66.73 17.52 21.74
CA GLU A 399 -67.14 17.12 23.09
C GLU A 399 -68.05 18.16 23.76
N GLN A 400 -67.68 19.45 23.65
CA GLN A 400 -68.47 20.55 24.17
C GLN A 400 -69.84 20.66 23.49
N ASP A 401 -69.88 20.51 22.16
CA ASP A 401 -71.13 20.62 21.41
C ASP A 401 -72.06 19.42 21.64
N ILE A 402 -71.52 18.22 21.79
CA ILE A 402 -72.30 17.06 22.21
C ILE A 402 -72.79 17.24 23.66
N SER A 403 -71.95 17.75 24.56
CA SER A 403 -72.33 18.02 25.96
C SER A 403 -73.50 19.00 26.09
N LYS A 404 -73.48 20.11 25.32
CA LYS A 404 -74.59 21.08 25.26
C LYS A 404 -75.90 20.41 24.87
N LYS A 405 -75.87 19.46 23.92
CA LYS A 405 -77.07 18.71 23.50
C LYS A 405 -77.61 17.76 24.57
N TYR A 406 -76.75 17.18 25.40
CA TYR A 406 -77.13 16.28 26.49
C TYR A 406 -77.28 16.98 27.85
N LYS A 407 -77.82 18.20 27.87
CA LYS A 407 -78.10 18.98 29.10
C LYS A 407 -76.84 19.16 29.98
N ASN A 408 -75.70 19.50 29.37
CA ASN A 408 -74.41 19.69 30.04
C ASN A 408 -73.87 18.48 30.80
N ARG A 409 -74.22 17.26 30.38
CA ARG A 409 -73.50 16.05 30.83
C ARG A 409 -72.14 16.02 30.17
N THR A 410 -71.09 15.73 30.92
CA THR A 410 -69.73 15.62 30.38
C THR A 410 -69.67 14.44 29.41
N VAL A 411 -69.19 14.70 28.19
CA VAL A 411 -68.99 13.69 27.15
C VAL A 411 -67.51 13.70 26.80
N TYR A 412 -66.89 12.52 26.81
CA TYR A 412 -65.50 12.32 26.43
C TYR A 412 -65.45 11.42 25.20
N LEU A 413 -64.75 11.86 24.16
CA LEU A 413 -64.42 11.05 23.00
C LEU A 413 -63.17 10.23 23.33
N THR A 414 -63.34 8.93 23.55
CA THR A 414 -62.24 8.01 23.84
C THR A 414 -61.86 7.20 22.60
N GLY A 415 -60.60 6.78 22.50
CA GLY A 415 -60.10 5.92 21.42
C GLY A 415 -58.84 6.47 20.77
N GLY A 416 -58.79 6.48 19.43
CA GLY A 416 -57.59 6.86 18.66
C GLY A 416 -57.03 8.25 18.98
N VAL A 417 -57.87 9.18 19.43
CA VAL A 417 -57.44 10.53 19.83
C VAL A 417 -56.64 10.54 21.13
N SER A 418 -56.91 9.59 22.04
CA SER A 418 -56.15 9.42 23.29
C SER A 418 -54.76 8.79 23.06
N MET A 419 -54.51 8.20 21.89
CA MET A 419 -53.23 7.62 21.50
C MET A 419 -52.33 8.57 20.67
N LEU A 420 -52.77 9.82 20.42
CA LEU A 420 -52.05 10.85 19.65
C LEU A 420 -51.08 11.67 20.50
#